data_AF-A0AAV7EZR3-F1
#
_entry.id   AF-A0AAV7EZR3-F1
#
_cell.length_a   1.000
_cell.length_b   1.000
_cell.length_c   1.000
_cell.angle_alpha   90.00
_cell.angle_beta   90.00
_cell.angle_gamma   90.00
#
_symmetry.space_group_name_H-M   'P 1'
#
loop_
_entity.id
_entity.type
_entity.pdbx_description
1 polymer ?
#
loop_
_entity_poly.entity_id
_entity_poly.type
_entity_poly.pdbx_seq_one_letter_code
_entity_poly.pdbx_strand_id
1 'polypeptide(L)'
;MLEGRGIVREADMPKKMQAHAMELAYQALDLHEVFDCKSIARHIKQKLDEAYGQTWQCVVGVDFGSCITHLRGTFIFFRVETMEFLVFKDGMDRVNESKEEAVRVPREEEDLISKSCCLRP
;
A
#
# COMPACT_ATOMS: atom_id res chain seq x y z
N MET A 1 5.54 -19.84 -12.51
CA MET A 1 5.85 -19.72 -11.08
C MET A 1 6.79 -18.54 -10.93
N LEU A 2 6.23 -17.33 -10.78
CA LEU A 2 7.04 -16.15 -10.49
C LEU A 2 7.41 -16.19 -9.00
N GLU A 3 8.46 -16.94 -8.66
CA GLU A 3 9.15 -16.81 -7.37
C GLU A 3 9.99 -15.52 -7.37
N GLY A 4 9.36 -14.39 -7.69
CA GLY A 4 9.94 -13.07 -7.48
C GLY A 4 9.92 -12.80 -5.99
N ARG A 5 11.06 -12.94 -5.30
CA ARG A 5 11.18 -12.59 -3.88
C ARG A 5 10.90 -11.11 -3.70
N GLY A 6 9.67 -10.76 -3.36
CA GLY A 6 9.29 -9.43 -2.95
C GLY A 6 10.11 -9.01 -1.73
N ILE A 7 10.74 -7.86 -1.84
CA ILE A 7 11.61 -7.27 -0.81
C ILE A 7 10.80 -6.21 -0.09
N VAL A 8 10.42 -6.50 1.15
CA VAL A 8 9.81 -5.48 2.02
C VAL A 8 10.87 -4.44 2.37
N ARG A 9 10.61 -3.19 2.02
CA ARG A 9 11.46 -2.05 2.35
C ARG A 9 11.14 -1.58 3.76
N GLU A 10 9.87 -1.25 3.99
CA GLU A 10 9.34 -0.85 5.29
C GLU A 10 7.94 -1.40 5.46
N ALA A 11 7.60 -1.84 6.66
CA ALA A 11 6.25 -2.29 6.96
C ALA A 11 5.92 -1.97 8.41
N ASP A 12 4.78 -1.33 8.60
CA ASP A 12 4.20 -0.98 9.89
C ASP A 12 2.83 -1.66 9.96
N MET A 13 2.83 -3.00 9.93
CA MET A 13 1.64 -3.88 10.02
C MET A 13 2.08 -5.29 10.45
N PRO A 14 1.20 -6.15 10.98
CA PRO A 14 1.60 -7.51 11.41
C PRO A 14 2.01 -8.39 10.23
N LYS A 15 2.97 -9.30 10.44
CA LYS A 15 3.54 -10.20 9.39
C LYS A 15 2.48 -10.95 8.57
N LYS A 16 1.37 -11.35 9.20
CA LYS A 16 0.24 -12.00 8.50
C LYS A 16 -0.37 -11.08 7.44
N MET A 17 -0.53 -9.80 7.76
CA MET A 17 -1.08 -8.79 6.86
C MET A 17 -0.08 -8.41 5.77
N GLN A 18 1.22 -8.36 6.11
CA GLN A 18 2.29 -8.15 5.12
C GLN A 18 2.30 -9.26 4.07
N ALA A 19 2.24 -10.51 4.51
CA ALA A 19 2.20 -11.67 3.62
C ALA A 19 0.98 -11.62 2.68
N HIS A 20 -0.19 -11.25 3.23
CA HIS A 20 -1.41 -11.10 2.42
C HIS A 20 -1.28 -9.97 1.39
N ALA A 21 -0.75 -8.79 1.77
CA ALA A 21 -0.53 -7.69 0.83
C ALA A 21 0.46 -8.06 -0.30
N MET A 22 1.52 -8.81 0.02
CA MET A 22 2.46 -9.32 -0.98
C MET A 22 1.79 -10.35 -1.90
N GLU A 23 0.98 -11.26 -1.36
CA GLU A 23 0.23 -12.24 -2.14
C GLU A 23 -0.72 -11.56 -3.14
N LEU A 24 -1.44 -10.53 -2.70
CA LEU A 24 -2.31 -9.74 -3.56
C LEU A 24 -1.53 -9.03 -4.68
N ALA A 25 -0.32 -8.54 -4.40
CA ALA A 25 0.52 -7.94 -5.42
C ALA A 25 1.02 -8.96 -6.45
N TYR A 26 1.42 -10.16 -6.02
CA TYR A 26 1.78 -11.23 -6.96
C TYR A 26 0.60 -11.65 -7.83
N GLN A 27 -0.59 -11.81 -7.23
CA GLN A 27 -1.80 -12.11 -7.99
C GLN A 27 -2.12 -11.01 -9.00
N ALA A 28 -2.01 -9.75 -8.60
CA ALA A 28 -2.26 -8.63 -9.50
C ALA A 28 -1.24 -8.55 -10.65
N LEU A 29 0.03 -8.88 -10.39
CA LEU A 29 1.09 -8.95 -11.40
C LEU A 29 0.96 -10.16 -12.34
N ASP A 30 0.35 -11.25 -11.88
CA ASP A 30 0.08 -12.43 -12.71
C ASP A 30 -1.16 -12.21 -13.61
N LEU A 31 -2.16 -11.49 -13.09
CA LEU A 31 -3.42 -11.18 -13.78
C LEU A 31 -3.32 -10.00 -14.76
N HIS A 32 -2.46 -9.03 -14.49
CA HIS A 32 -2.35 -7.79 -15.26
C HIS A 32 -0.93 -7.58 -15.78
N GLU A 33 -0.82 -6.97 -16.96
CA GLU A 33 0.49 -6.58 -17.48
C GLU A 33 1.12 -5.50 -16.58
N VAL A 34 2.42 -5.61 -16.38
CA VAL A 34 3.23 -4.69 -15.55
C VAL A 34 3.03 -3.21 -15.94
N PHE A 35 2.79 -2.92 -17.22
CA PHE A 35 2.52 -1.55 -17.69
C PHE A 35 1.22 -0.93 -17.12
N ASP A 36 0.26 -1.76 -16.69
CA ASP A 36 -1.02 -1.33 -16.14
C ASP A 36 -0.98 -1.11 -14.62
N CYS A 37 -0.03 -0.28 -14.16
CA CYS A 37 0.16 0.04 -12.74
C CYS A 37 -1.15 0.50 -12.06
N LYS A 38 -2.02 1.22 -12.80
CA LYS A 38 -3.33 1.68 -12.31
C LYS A 38 -4.30 0.54 -12.04
N SER A 39 -4.33 -0.48 -12.90
CA SER A 39 -5.19 -1.66 -12.72
C SER A 39 -4.70 -2.51 -11.56
N ILE A 40 -3.39 -2.70 -11.47
CA ILE A 40 -2.73 -3.42 -10.37
C ILE A 40 -3.02 -2.73 -9.03
N ALA A 41 -2.81 -1.41 -8.94
CA ALA A 41 -3.09 -0.64 -7.73
C ALA A 41 -4.55 -0.74 -7.30
N ARG A 42 -5.48 -0.65 -8.25
CA ARG A 42 -6.93 -0.80 -7.99
C ARG A 42 -7.28 -2.20 -7.51
N HIS A 43 -6.69 -3.24 -8.08
CA HIS A 43 -6.92 -4.62 -7.68
C HIS A 43 -6.49 -4.85 -6.22
N ILE A 44 -5.26 -4.46 -5.88
CA ILE A 44 -4.70 -4.60 -4.53
C ILE A 44 -5.52 -3.79 -3.54
N LYS A 45 -5.84 -2.53 -3.88
CA LYS A 45 -6.70 -1.68 -3.07
C LYS A 45 -8.01 -2.40 -2.78
N GLN A 46 -8.77 -2.78 -3.80
CA GLN A 46 -10.09 -3.41 -3.64
C GLN A 46 -10.06 -4.66 -2.75
N LYS A 47 -9.02 -5.49 -2.90
CA LYS A 47 -8.86 -6.72 -2.10
C LYS A 47 -8.52 -6.45 -0.63
N LEU A 48 -7.63 -5.50 -0.37
CA LEU A 48 -7.35 -5.06 1.00
C LEU A 48 -8.56 -4.43 1.65
N ASP A 49 -9.32 -3.71 0.85
CA ASP A 49 -10.51 -3.01 1.28
C ASP A 49 -11.63 -3.97 1.69
N GLU A 50 -11.84 -5.05 0.94
CA GLU A 50 -12.72 -6.16 1.29
C GLU A 50 -12.27 -6.92 2.56
N ALA A 51 -10.96 -7.07 2.77
CA ALA A 51 -10.41 -7.87 3.88
C ALA A 51 -10.25 -7.09 5.20
N TYR A 52 -9.87 -5.81 5.13
CA TYR A 52 -9.48 -4.97 6.28
C TYR A 52 -10.30 -3.69 6.40
N GLY A 53 -11.25 -3.48 5.49
CA GLY A 53 -12.16 -2.35 5.47
C GLY A 53 -11.60 -1.10 4.82
N GLN A 54 -12.51 -0.38 4.19
CA GLN A 54 -12.39 0.95 3.63
C GLN A 54 -11.58 1.90 4.57
N THR A 55 -10.68 2.79 4.11
CA THR A 55 -10.23 3.05 2.72
C THR A 55 -8.74 3.00 2.54
N TRP A 56 -8.30 1.95 1.86
CA TRP A 56 -6.91 1.74 1.52
C TRP A 56 -6.50 2.56 0.30
N GLN A 57 -5.26 3.01 0.28
CA GLN A 57 -4.62 3.63 -0.87
C GLN A 57 -3.45 2.75 -1.29
N CYS A 58 -3.30 2.56 -2.61
CA CYS A 58 -2.22 1.79 -3.20
C CYS A 58 -1.59 2.62 -4.31
N VAL A 59 -0.25 2.68 -4.31
CA VAL A 59 0.57 3.35 -5.32
C VAL A 59 1.56 2.31 -5.85
N VAL A 60 1.64 2.21 -7.17
CA VAL A 60 2.52 1.26 -7.87
C VAL A 60 3.34 2.03 -8.88
N GLY A 61 4.64 1.77 -8.93
CA GLY A 61 5.57 2.42 -9.87
C GLY A 61 6.94 1.77 -9.85
N VAL A 62 7.83 2.12 -10.78
CA VAL A 62 9.17 1.50 -10.88
C VAL A 62 10.16 2.07 -9.84
N ASP A 63 10.14 3.39 -9.66
CA ASP A 63 10.94 4.08 -8.63
C ASP A 63 10.17 5.35 -8.25
N PHE A 64 9.74 5.47 -6.98
CA PHE A 64 9.04 6.65 -6.50
C PHE A 64 9.40 7.00 -5.05
N GLY A 65 9.35 8.30 -4.74
CA GLY A 65 9.48 8.81 -3.38
C GLY A 65 8.18 9.48 -2.96
N SER A 66 7.70 9.18 -1.74
CA SER A 66 6.47 9.75 -1.21
C SER A 66 6.58 10.05 0.27
N CYS A 67 6.24 11.29 0.65
CA CYS A 67 6.10 11.70 2.04
C CYS A 67 4.63 11.63 2.45
N ILE A 68 4.24 10.58 3.16
CA ILE A 68 2.84 10.33 3.52
C ILE A 68 2.71 10.15 5.02
N THR A 69 1.68 10.77 5.58
CA THR A 69 1.25 10.54 6.96
C THR A 69 0.25 9.39 6.93
N HIS A 70 0.54 8.30 7.63
CA HIS A 70 -0.30 7.10 7.63
C HIS A 70 -0.68 6.71 9.06
N LEU A 71 -1.76 5.94 9.20
CA LEU A 71 -2.12 5.35 10.47
C LEU A 71 -1.18 4.19 10.80
N ARG A 72 -0.78 4.11 12.07
CA ARG A 72 0.10 3.07 12.58
C ARG A 72 -0.55 1.69 12.43
N GLY A 73 0.24 0.67 12.11
CA GLY A 73 -0.27 -0.68 11.89
C GLY A 73 -0.93 -0.91 10.53
N THR A 74 -0.97 0.11 9.65
CA THR A 74 -1.68 0.04 8.35
C THR A 74 -0.83 0.56 7.18
N PHE A 75 0.49 0.40 7.24
CA PHE A 75 1.40 0.82 6.19
C PHE A 75 2.34 -0.30 5.75
N ILE A 76 2.58 -0.40 4.46
CA ILE A 76 3.58 -1.30 3.89
C ILE A 76 4.15 -0.72 2.59
N PHE A 77 5.46 -0.81 2.48
CA PHE A 77 6.25 -0.45 1.31
C PHE A 77 7.16 -1.63 0.94
N PHE A 78 6.99 -2.16 -0.25
CA PHE A 78 7.72 -3.32 -0.72
C PHE A 78 8.00 -3.23 -2.21
N ARG A 79 9.03 -3.94 -2.67
CA ARG A 79 9.43 -4.01 -4.06
C ARG A 79 9.28 -5.44 -4.55
N VAL A 80 8.60 -5.65 -5.67
CA VAL A 80 8.51 -6.93 -6.37
C VAL A 80 9.19 -6.77 -7.72
N GLU A 81 10.24 -7.56 -7.94
CA GLU A 81 11.09 -7.50 -9.15
C GLU A 81 11.66 -6.09 -9.40
N THR A 82 11.04 -5.32 -10.29
CA THR A 82 11.43 -3.96 -10.66
C THR A 82 10.38 -2.91 -10.26
N MET A 83 9.29 -3.32 -9.63
CA MET A 83 8.20 -2.45 -9.20
C MET A 83 8.13 -2.29 -7.70
N GLU A 84 7.85 -1.08 -7.30
CA GLU A 84 7.58 -0.66 -5.94
C GLU A 84 6.07 -0.54 -5.72
N PHE A 85 5.66 -1.00 -4.54
CA PHE A 85 4.29 -1.05 -4.09
C PHE A 85 4.24 -0.36 -2.73
N LEU A 86 3.43 0.68 -2.67
CA LEU A 86 3.16 1.40 -1.45
C LEU A 86 1.68 1.29 -1.15
N VAL A 87 1.37 0.77 0.03
CA VAL A 87 0.00 0.65 0.51
C VAL A 87 -0.09 1.27 1.89
N PHE A 88 -1.04 2.16 2.07
CA PHE A 88 -1.29 2.80 3.35
C PHE A 88 -2.78 3.08 3.55
N LYS A 89 -3.18 3.17 4.81
CA LYS A 89 -4.48 3.70 5.20
C LYS A 89 -4.29 5.12 5.72
N ASP A 90 -4.96 6.05 5.07
CA ASP A 90 -5.00 7.45 5.48
C ASP A 90 -6.20 7.72 6.40
N GLY A 91 -5.98 8.54 7.43
CA GLY A 91 -7.00 8.94 8.39
C GLY A 91 -7.68 10.28 8.04
N MET A 92 -7.26 10.95 6.97
CA MET A 92 -7.76 12.25 6.50
C MET A 92 -8.67 12.08 5.27
N ASP A 93 -9.96 11.94 5.51
CA ASP A 93 -10.98 12.18 4.49
C ASP A 93 -10.89 13.64 3.99
N ARG A 94 -10.16 13.87 2.88
CA ARG A 94 -10.24 15.10 2.05
C ARG A 94 -9.49 15.02 0.70
N VAL A 95 -10.29 14.86 -0.37
CA VAL A 95 -10.19 15.46 -1.72
C VAL A 95 -8.79 15.54 -2.38
N ASN A 96 -8.43 14.48 -3.10
CA ASN A 96 -7.92 14.64 -4.47
C ASN A 96 -8.48 13.50 -5.32
N GLU A 97 -9.46 13.83 -6.17
CA GLU A 97 -10.06 12.91 -7.12
C GLU A 97 -9.03 12.48 -8.16
N SER A 98 -8.49 11.29 -7.97
CA SER A 98 -8.47 10.30 -9.04
C SER A 98 -9.07 9.00 -8.50
N LYS A 99 -10.36 9.14 -8.15
CA LYS A 99 -11.37 8.15 -7.76
C LYS A 99 -11.11 7.30 -6.50
N GLU A 100 -11.82 7.72 -5.44
CA GLU A 100 -12.79 6.94 -4.63
C GLU A 100 -12.21 5.82 -3.74
N GLU A 101 -12.51 5.69 -2.44
CA GLU A 101 -13.54 6.25 -1.56
C GLU A 101 -12.88 6.46 -0.17
N ALA A 102 -13.63 6.90 0.86
CA ALA A 102 -13.19 7.31 2.20
C ALA A 102 -13.62 6.39 3.37
N VAL A 103 -12.86 6.27 4.48
CA VAL A 103 -13.39 5.90 5.81
C VAL A 103 -12.49 6.42 6.95
N ARG A 104 -13.10 7.26 7.78
CA ARG A 104 -12.70 7.61 9.16
C ARG A 104 -13.16 6.52 10.13
N VAL A 105 -12.36 6.11 11.12
CA VAL A 105 -12.82 5.43 12.35
C VAL A 105 -11.90 5.83 13.53
N PRO A 106 -12.42 5.93 14.77
CA PRO A 106 -11.99 6.90 15.76
C PRO A 106 -10.78 6.48 16.60
N ARG A 107 -10.22 7.51 17.22
CA ARG A 107 -9.09 7.56 18.15
C ARG A 107 -9.18 6.53 19.27
N GLU A 108 -8.10 5.76 19.43
CA GLU A 108 -7.44 5.60 20.73
C GLU A 108 -5.92 5.69 20.53
N GLU A 109 -5.36 6.65 21.27
CA GLU A 109 -3.96 6.89 21.67
C GLU A 109 -2.82 6.76 20.65
N GLU A 110 -2.50 7.92 20.07
CA GLU A 110 -1.17 8.50 19.92
C GLU A 110 0.00 7.61 19.54
N ASP A 111 0.36 7.67 18.25
CA ASP A 111 1.72 7.94 17.82
C ASP A 111 1.62 8.35 16.34
N LEU A 112 1.47 9.66 16.08
CA LEU A 112 1.67 10.20 14.74
C LEU A 112 3.15 10.04 14.40
N ILE A 113 3.53 8.85 13.94
CA ILE A 113 4.89 8.64 13.49
C ILE A 113 5.00 9.35 12.15
N SER A 114 5.51 10.58 12.21
CA SER A 114 6.08 11.31 11.08
C SER A 114 7.32 10.56 10.60
N LYS A 115 7.12 9.38 10.02
CA LYS A 115 8.15 8.65 9.28
C LYS A 115 8.28 9.38 7.96
N SER A 116 9.06 10.46 8.02
CA SER A 116 9.68 11.09 6.86
C SER A 116 10.39 9.99 6.10
N CYS A 117 9.71 9.44 5.10
CA CYS A 117 10.26 8.46 4.17
C CYS A 117 11.20 9.22 3.22
N CYS A 118 12.28 9.77 3.77
CA CYS A 118 13.41 10.29 3.04
C CYS A 118 14.16 9.11 2.45
N LEU A 119 13.62 8.54 1.37
CA LEU A 119 14.35 7.60 0.52
C LEU A 119 15.35 8.36 -0.35
N ARG A 120 16.46 8.78 0.27
CA ARG A 120 17.86 8.59 -0.14
C ARG A 120 18.80 9.42 0.76
N PRO A 121 20.07 8.99 0.91
CA PRO A 121 20.98 9.37 2.01
C PRO A 121 21.30 10.86 2.11
#